data_AF-A0A9W7I316-F1
#
_entry.id   AF-A0A9W7I316-F1
#
_cell.length_a   1.000
_cell.length_b   1.000
_cell.length_c   1.000
_cell.angle_alpha   90.00
_cell.angle_beta   90.00
_cell.angle_gamma   90.00
#
_symmetry.space_group_name_H-M   'P 1'
#
loop_
_entity.id
_entity.type
_entity.pdbx_description
1 polymer ?
#
loop_
_entity_poly.entity_id
_entity_poly.type
_entity_poly.pdbx_seq_one_letter_code
_entity_poly.pdbx_strand_id
1 'polypeptide(L)' 'MQNSRSGTIRSLIVDCIVQMIKSKVGSIKSGWRCVFMIFTAAADDDLESIVESAFENVEQVILEHFDQVVGD' A
#
# COMPACT_ATOMS: atom_id res chain seq x y z
N MET A 1 8.64 -5.88 -4.09
CA MET A 1 8.23 -7.29 -3.94
C MET A 1 9.11 -8.22 -4.77
N GLN A 2 8.98 -8.26 -6.10
CA GLN A 2 9.66 -9.23 -6.99
C GLN A 2 11.22 -9.19 -7.02
N ASN A 3 11.87 -8.04 -6.79
CA ASN A 3 13.34 -7.93 -6.84
C ASN A 3 14.04 -8.08 -5.49
N SER A 4 13.29 -8.09 -4.37
CA SER A 4 13.87 -8.26 -3.04
C SER A 4 13.57 -9.64 -2.49
N ARG A 5 14.60 -10.48 -2.34
CA ARG A 5 14.46 -11.80 -1.72
C ARG A 5 14.25 -11.75 -0.20
N SER A 6 14.55 -10.61 0.43
CA SER A 6 14.37 -10.42 1.87
C SER A 6 12.93 -10.03 2.20
N GLY A 7 12.23 -10.90 2.94
CA GLY A 7 10.89 -10.62 3.45
C GLY A 7 10.82 -9.37 4.31
N THR A 8 11.83 -9.12 5.14
CA THR A 8 11.92 -7.91 5.98
C THR A 8 11.93 -6.64 5.14
N ILE A 9 12.72 -6.60 4.06
CA ILE A 9 12.76 -5.42 3.17
C ILE A 9 11.40 -5.23 2.49
N ARG A 10 10.75 -6.32 2.07
CA ARG A 10 9.43 -6.27 1.47
C ARG A 10 8.37 -5.73 2.44
N SER A 11 8.39 -6.17 3.70
CA SER A 11 7.54 -5.61 4.77
C SER A 11 7.80 -4.12 4.95
N LEU A 12 9.06 -3.69 5.02
CA LEU A 12 9.42 -2.28 5.17
C LEU A 12 8.92 -1.40 4.01
N ILE A 13 8.85 -1.94 2.79
CA ILE A 13 8.25 -1.22 1.65
C ILE A 13 6.77 -0.97 1.90
N VAL A 14 6.03 -2.00 2.34
CA VAL A 14 4.59 -1.88 2.65
C VAL A 14 4.39 -0.89 3.81
N ASP A 15 5.14 -1.04 4.90
CA ASP A 15 5.06 -0.14 6.06
C ASP A 15 5.34 1.32 5.70
N CYS A 16 6.26 1.56 4.77
CA CYS A 16 6.58 2.90 4.27
C CYS A 16 5.39 3.52 3.53
N ILE A 17 4.73 2.76 2.65
CA ILE A 17 3.56 3.24 1.90
C ILE A 17 2.38 3.50 2.84
N VAL A 18 2.14 2.62 3.80
CA VAL A 18 1.10 2.81 4.82
C VAL A 18 1.34 4.10 5.62
N GLN A 19 2.58 4.35 6.05
CA GLN A 19 2.92 5.58 6.75
C GLN A 19 2.79 6.82 5.86
N MET A 20 3.12 6.72 4.57
CA MET A 20 2.98 7.81 3.62
C MET A 20 1.51 8.22 3.44
N ILE A 21 0.59 7.26 3.33
CA ILE A 21 -0.85 7.51 3.26
C ILE A 21 -1.31 8.20 4.55
N LYS A 22 -1.03 7.61 5.71
CA LYS A 22 -1.42 8.17 7.03
C LYS A 22 -0.90 9.59 7.25
N SER A 23 0.29 9.90 6.75
CA SER A 23 0.94 11.20 7.00
C SER A 23 0.59 12.28 5.97
N LYS A 24 0.25 11.88 4.73
CA LYS A 24 0.22 12.79 3.56
C LYS A 24 -0.88 12.46 2.55
N VAL A 25 -2.01 11.87 2.97
CA VAL A 25 -3.09 11.44 2.06
C VAL A 25 -3.55 12.52 1.07
N GLY A 26 -3.69 13.78 1.50
CA GLY A 26 -4.09 14.89 0.61
C GLY A 26 -3.02 15.33 -0.40
N SER A 27 -1.76 14.92 -0.22
CA SER A 27 -0.63 15.27 -1.08
C SER A 27 -0.23 14.16 -2.07
N ILE A 28 -0.84 12.97 -2.01
CA ILE A 28 -0.50 11.82 -2.85
C ILE A 28 -1.43 11.61 -4.06
N LYS A 29 -2.20 12.63 -4.47
CA LYS A 29 -3.22 12.52 -5.53
C LYS A 29 -2.73 11.80 -6.79
N SER A 30 -1.59 12.20 -7.35
CA SER A 30 -0.99 11.56 -8.53
C SER A 30 -0.28 10.23 -8.23
N GLY A 31 -0.03 9.92 -6.95
CA GLY A 31 0.70 8.76 -6.46
C GLY A 31 -0.17 7.53 -6.22
N TRP A 32 -1.50 7.67 -6.17
CA TRP A 32 -2.41 6.56 -5.86
C TRP A 32 -2.25 5.35 -6.77
N ARG A 33 -2.03 5.57 -8.08
CA ARG A 33 -1.74 4.46 -9.00
C ARG A 33 -0.51 3.65 -8.56
N CYS A 34 0.54 4.32 -8.10
CA CYS A 34 1.75 3.66 -7.62
C CYS A 34 1.50 2.91 -6.31
N VAL A 35 0.77 3.54 -5.38
CA VAL A 35 0.35 2.93 -4.11
C VAL A 35 -0.40 1.61 -4.35
N PHE A 36 -1.41 1.62 -5.23
CA PHE A 36 -2.15 0.40 -5.54
C PHE A 36 -1.31 -0.65 -6.26
N MET A 37 -0.38 -0.27 -7.16
CA MET A 37 0.54 -1.24 -7.76
C MET A 37 1.42 -1.94 -6.71
N ILE A 38 1.85 -1.22 -5.66
CA ILE A 38 2.63 -1.81 -4.56
C ILE A 38 1.77 -2.76 -3.76
N PHE A 39 0.54 -2.39 -3.40
CA PHE A 39 -0.38 -3.29 -2.69
C PHE A 39 -0.75 -4.51 -3.52
N THR A 40 -0.99 -4.37 -4.83
CA THR A 40 -1.21 -5.53 -5.73
C THR A 40 -0.01 -6.46 -5.73
N ALA A 41 1.20 -5.93 -5.78
CA ALA A 41 2.41 -6.76 -5.72
C ALA A 41 2.64 -7.39 -4.33
N ALA A 42 2.14 -6.78 -3.26
CA ALA A 42 2.24 -7.30 -1.90
C ALA A 42 1.17 -8.36 -1.58
N ALA A 43 0.00 -8.26 -2.22
CA ALA A 43 -1.05 -9.28 -2.16
C ALA A 43 -0.65 -10.61 -2.82
N ASP A 44 0.41 -10.61 -3.63
CA ASP A 44 0.99 -11.79 -4.30
C ASP A 44 2.31 -12.25 -3.62
N ASP A 45 2.57 -11.83 -2.38
CA ASP A 45 3.79 -12.25 -1.65
C ASP A 45 3.66 -13.63 -1.01
N ASP A 46 4.79 -14.32 -0.83
CA ASP A 46 4.84 -15.62 -0.14
C ASP A 46 4.62 -15.52 1.38
N LEU A 47 4.79 -14.33 1.96
CA LEU A 47 4.61 -14.10 3.40
C LEU A 47 3.18 -13.65 3.70
N GLU A 48 2.43 -14.50 4.40
CA GLU A 48 1.04 -14.25 4.82
C GLU A 48 0.86 -12.88 5.48
N SER A 49 1.75 -12.49 6.40
CA SER A 49 1.67 -11.20 7.08
C SER A 49 1.75 -9.98 6.14
N ILE A 50 2.44 -10.11 5.01
CA ILE A 50 2.54 -9.06 3.99
C ILE A 50 1.26 -9.02 3.16
N VAL A 51 0.73 -10.19 2.81
CA VAL A 51 -0.53 -10.33 2.07
C VAL A 51 -1.67 -9.73 2.87
N GLU A 52 -1.82 -10.11 4.15
CA GLU A 52 -2.81 -9.56 5.07
C GLU A 52 -2.71 -8.04 5.16
N SER A 53 -1.50 -7.52 5.42
CA SER A 53 -1.26 -6.09 5.49
C SER A 53 -1.66 -5.36 4.20
N ALA A 54 -1.43 -5.96 3.02
CA ALA A 54 -1.84 -5.36 1.76
C ALA A 54 -3.36 -5.22 1.64
N PHE A 55 -4.11 -6.27 1.97
CA PHE A 55 -5.58 -6.25 1.91
C PHE A 55 -6.19 -5.32 2.96
N GLU A 56 -5.73 -5.38 4.21
CA GLU A 56 -6.21 -4.50 5.29
C GLU A 56 -6.03 -3.03 4.95
N ASN A 57 -4.86 -2.64 4.43
CA ASN A 57 -4.60 -1.24 4.11
C ASN A 57 -5.34 -0.76 2.85
N VAL A 58 -5.59 -1.65 1.87
CA VAL A 58 -6.48 -1.32 0.75
C VAL A 58 -7.91 -1.09 1.24
N GLU A 59 -8.43 -1.96 2.10
CA GLU A 59 -9.76 -1.77 2.71
C GLU A 59 -9.84 -0.44 3.45
N GLN A 60 -8.86 -0.13 4.30
CA GLN A 60 -8.81 1.15 5.02
C GLN A 60 -8.82 2.35 4.07
N VAL A 61 -8.03 2.31 2.98
CA VAL A 61 -8.01 3.39 1.98
C VAL A 61 -9.38 3.58 1.33
N ILE A 62 -10.08 2.50 0.99
CA ILE A 62 -11.42 2.59 0.38
C ILE A 62 -12.45 3.09 1.39
N LEU A 63 -12.37 2.70 2.66
CA LEU A 63 -13.34 3.11 3.67
C LEU A 63 -13.12 4.56 4.14
N GLU A 64 -11.86 5.01 4.25
CA GLU A 64 -11.52 6.28 4.90
C GLU A 64 -11.04 7.37 3.92
N HIS A 65 -10.58 6.99 2.72
CA HIS A 65 -9.87 7.90 1.81
C HIS A 65 -10.35 7.82 0.36
N PHE A 66 -11.53 7.24 0.11
CA PHE A 66 -12.07 7.07 -1.24
C PHE A 66 -12.06 8.36 -2.07
N ASP A 67 -12.54 9.46 -1.50
CA ASP A 67 -12.62 10.77 -2.18
C ASP A 67 -11.23 11.28 -2.62
N GLN A 68 -10.18 10.96 -1.85
CA GLN A 68 -8.81 11.33 -2.20
C GLN A 68 -8.25 10.50 -3.36
N VAL A 69 -8.80 9.29 -3.60
CA VAL A 69 -8.40 8.37 -4.66
C VAL A 69 -9.08 8.72 -5.98
N VAL A 70 -10.39 8.95 -5.96
CA VAL A 70 -11.16 9.24 -7.19
C VAL A 70 -10.92 10.65 -7.71
N GLY A 71 -10.50 11.58 -6.83
CA GLY A 71 -10.38 12.99 -7.15
C GLY A 71 -11.76 13.66 -7.26
N ASP A 72 -11.88 14.86 -6.70
CA ASP A 72 -13.02 15.75 -7.02
C ASP A 72 -13.04 16.10 -8.52
#